data_AF-A0A0H5C418-F1
#
_entry.id   AF-A0A0H5C418-F1
#
_cell.length_a   1.000
_cell.length_b   1.000
_cell.length_c   1.000
_cell.angle_alpha   90.00
_cell.angle_beta   90.00
_cell.angle_gamma   90.00
#
_symmetry.space_group_name_H-M   'P 1'
#
loop_
_entity.id
_entity.type
_entity.pdbx_description
1 polymer ?
#
loop_
_entity_poly.entity_id
_entity_poly.type
_entity_poly.pdbx_seq_one_letter_code
_entity_poly.pdbx_strand_id
1 'polypeptide(L)'
;MEYDEDDLHDYANEDGPTAEEEEQMEELLPVVKAQLKEYTGFNDGDVLDYLWDNYLEVDATVAEMKKKFKKKGEWVVYRFYFVI
;
A
#
# COMPACT_ATOMS: atom_id res chain seq x y z
N MET A 1 -40.19 4.77 -23.57
CA MET A 1 -39.12 4.94 -22.58
C MET A 1 -37.91 5.29 -23.40
N GLU A 2 -37.64 6.59 -23.49
CA GLU A 2 -36.44 7.13 -24.13
C GLU A 2 -35.31 6.85 -23.13
N TYR A 3 -34.38 5.97 -23.51
CA TYR A 3 -33.21 5.72 -22.70
C TYR A 3 -32.34 6.96 -22.84
N ASP A 4 -32.23 7.78 -21.79
CA ASP A 4 -31.27 8.87 -21.72
C ASP A 4 -29.86 8.25 -21.74
N GLU A 5 -29.19 8.34 -22.89
CA GLU A 5 -27.85 7.82 -23.14
C GLU A 5 -26.75 8.54 -22.33
N ASP A 6 -27.12 9.52 -21.48
CA ASP A 6 -26.21 10.27 -20.63
C ASP A 6 -25.70 9.48 -19.41
N ASP A 7 -26.34 8.36 -19.03
CA ASP A 7 -25.91 7.52 -17.90
C ASP A 7 -24.87 6.44 -18.30
N LEU A 8 -24.46 6.42 -19.58
CA LEU A 8 -23.52 5.42 -20.12
C LEU A 8 -22.11 5.98 -20.39
N HIS A 9 -21.86 7.26 -20.09
CA HIS A 9 -20.65 7.96 -20.55
C HIS A 9 -19.63 8.33 -19.47
N ASP A 10 -19.87 8.01 -18.20
CA ASP A 10 -18.88 8.09 -17.11
C ASP A 10 -18.17 6.76 -16.82
N TYR A 11 -18.48 5.70 -17.58
CA TYR A 11 -17.93 4.35 -17.32
C TYR A 11 -16.50 4.14 -17.87
N ALA A 12 -15.87 5.16 -18.45
CA ALA A 12 -14.71 4.95 -19.32
C ALA A 12 -13.51 5.88 -19.10
N ASN A 13 -13.45 6.68 -18.03
CA ASN A 13 -12.37 7.69 -17.89
C ASN A 13 -11.90 7.98 -16.45
N GLU A 14 -11.78 6.98 -15.60
CA GLU A 14 -10.96 7.13 -14.39
C GLU A 14 -9.85 6.08 -14.46
N ASP A 15 -8.65 6.52 -14.88
CA ASP A 15 -7.40 5.75 -14.83
C ASP A 15 -6.90 5.61 -13.37
N GLY A 16 -7.85 5.53 -12.42
CA GLY A 16 -7.66 5.62 -10.98
C GLY A 16 -8.79 4.94 -10.22
N PRO A 17 -8.63 4.77 -8.89
CA PRO A 17 -9.60 4.08 -8.06
C PRO A 17 -10.95 4.82 -8.04
N THR A 18 -12.03 4.06 -8.14
CA THR A 18 -13.39 4.56 -7.90
C THR A 18 -13.56 4.94 -6.43
N ALA A 19 -14.58 5.74 -6.10
CA ALA A 19 -14.86 6.13 -4.71
C ALA A 19 -15.04 4.93 -3.75
N GLU A 20 -15.60 3.82 -4.23
CA GLU A 20 -15.73 2.58 -3.44
C GLU A 20 -14.36 1.92 -3.19
N GLU A 21 -13.46 1.96 -4.17
CA GLU A 21 -12.10 1.43 -4.04
C GLU A 21 -11.22 2.32 -3.15
N GLU A 22 -11.39 3.64 -3.22
CA GLU A 22 -10.73 4.58 -2.30
C GLU A 22 -11.12 4.30 -0.84
N GLU A 23 -12.41 4.09 -0.55
CA GLU A 23 -12.89 3.74 0.79
C GLU A 23 -12.29 2.42 1.26
N GLN A 24 -12.27 1.39 0.40
CA GLN A 24 -11.61 0.12 0.71
C GLN A 24 -10.12 0.27 0.98
N MET A 25 -9.42 1.09 0.19
CA MET A 25 -8.00 1.36 0.39
C MET A 25 -7.74 2.01 1.75
N GLU A 26 -8.58 2.97 2.16
CA GLU A 26 -8.48 3.61 3.48
C GLU A 26 -8.76 2.63 4.63
N GLU A 27 -9.71 1.70 4.47
CA GLU A 27 -10.00 0.65 5.45
C GLU A 27 -8.85 -0.37 5.58
N LEU A 28 -8.18 -0.70 4.48
CA LEU A 28 -7.06 -1.65 4.44
C LEU A 28 -5.73 -1.04 4.89
N LEU A 29 -5.57 0.28 4.77
CA LEU A 29 -4.38 1.02 5.19
C LEU A 29 -3.91 0.70 6.63
N PRO A 30 -4.77 0.76 7.67
CA PRO A 30 -4.36 0.39 9.03
C PRO A 30 -3.99 -1.09 9.16
N VAL A 31 -4.59 -1.99 8.37
CA VAL A 31 -4.31 -3.43 8.38
C VAL A 31 -2.91 -3.70 7.85
N VAL A 32 -2.56 -3.13 6.69
CA VAL A 32 -1.22 -3.22 6.09
C VAL A 32 -0.18 -2.62 7.04
N LYS A 33 -0.44 -1.43 7.60
CA LYS A 33 0.47 -0.77 8.56
C LYS A 33 0.70 -1.60 9.81
N ALA A 34 -0.32 -2.28 10.32
CA ALA A 34 -0.19 -3.17 11.48
C ALA A 34 0.75 -4.35 11.17
N GLN A 35 0.69 -4.91 9.96
CA GLN A 35 1.59 -5.97 9.50
C GLN A 35 3.03 -5.47 9.25
N LEU A 36 3.18 -4.21 8.87
CA LEU A 36 4.46 -3.54 8.61
C LEU A 36 4.99 -2.76 9.82
N LYS A 37 4.45 -2.95 11.03
CA LYS A 37 4.88 -2.23 12.26
C LYS A 37 6.39 -2.32 12.55
N GLU A 38 7.02 -3.41 12.11
CA GLU A 38 8.44 -3.68 12.27
C GLU A 38 9.29 -3.11 11.12
N TYR A 39 8.67 -2.51 10.12
CA TYR A 39 9.30 -1.89 8.97
C TYR A 39 9.17 -0.38 9.05
N THR A 40 10.02 0.34 8.33
CA THR A 40 10.14 1.79 8.40
C THR A 40 10.63 2.35 7.06
N GLY A 41 10.38 3.64 6.82
CA GLY A 41 10.79 4.32 5.59
C GLY A 41 9.76 4.27 4.48
N PHE A 42 8.50 3.96 4.80
CA PHE A 42 7.34 4.10 3.93
C PHE A 42 6.36 5.10 4.55
N ASN A 43 5.60 5.79 3.71
CA ASN A 43 4.51 6.68 4.10
C ASN A 43 3.15 6.05 3.75
N ASP A 44 2.08 6.70 4.18
CA ASP A 44 0.71 6.24 3.92
C ASP A 44 0.39 6.24 2.42
N GLY A 45 0.89 7.22 1.65
CA GLY A 45 0.78 7.24 0.19
C GLY A 45 1.46 6.04 -0.47
N ASP A 46 2.64 5.60 0.02
CA ASP A 46 3.28 4.40 -0.51
C ASP A 46 2.40 3.16 -0.28
N VAL A 47 1.77 3.05 0.90
CA VAL A 47 0.89 1.92 1.22
C VAL A 47 -0.31 1.86 0.27
N LEU A 48 -0.91 3.01 -0.02
CA LEU A 48 -2.04 3.12 -0.94
C LEU A 48 -1.64 2.75 -2.37
N ASP A 49 -0.52 3.27 -2.87
CA ASP A 49 0.01 2.92 -4.20
C ASP A 49 0.26 1.41 -4.31
N TYR A 50 0.89 0.79 -3.30
CA TYR A 50 1.10 -0.66 -3.32
C TYR A 50 -0.19 -1.48 -3.16
N LEU A 51 -1.20 -0.97 -2.47
CA LEU A 51 -2.51 -1.62 -2.42
C LEU A 51 -3.13 -1.61 -3.81
N TRP A 52 -3.12 -0.46 -4.48
CA TRP A 52 -3.62 -0.31 -5.84
C TRP A 52 -2.88 -1.22 -6.84
N ASP A 53 -1.54 -1.19 -6.84
CA ASP A 53 -0.69 -2.01 -7.72
C ASP A 53 -0.89 -3.53 -7.52
N ASN A 54 -1.36 -3.93 -6.33
CA ASN A 54 -1.61 -5.34 -5.99
C ASN A 54 -3.10 -5.69 -5.93
N TYR A 55 -3.98 -4.91 -6.56
CA TYR A 55 -5.42 -5.19 -6.61
C TYR A 55 -6.07 -5.32 -5.22
N LEU A 56 -5.66 -4.45 -4.28
CA LEU A 56 -6.14 -4.39 -2.89
C LEU A 56 -5.83 -5.64 -2.05
N GLU A 57 -4.92 -6.50 -2.51
CA GLU A 57 -4.48 -7.70 -1.79
C GLU A 57 -3.44 -7.38 -0.71
N VAL A 58 -3.90 -7.28 0.55
CA VAL A 58 -3.06 -6.97 1.72
C VAL A 58 -1.81 -7.84 1.81
N ASP A 59 -1.93 -9.15 1.64
CA ASP A 59 -0.80 -10.07 1.81
C ASP A 59 0.26 -9.89 0.72
N ALA A 60 -0.16 -9.65 -0.53
CA ALA A 60 0.72 -9.38 -1.66
C ALA A 60 1.43 -8.02 -1.48
N THR A 61 0.67 -6.98 -1.15
CA THR A 61 1.20 -5.64 -0.83
C THR A 61 2.24 -5.71 0.29
N VAL A 62 1.92 -6.39 1.40
CA VAL A 62 2.85 -6.54 2.52
C VAL A 62 4.11 -7.30 2.09
N ALA A 63 4.00 -8.36 1.28
CA ALA A 63 5.15 -9.11 0.81
C ALA A 63 6.10 -8.26 -0.07
N GLU A 64 5.56 -7.47 -0.98
CA GLU A 64 6.35 -6.56 -1.83
C GLU A 64 6.98 -5.42 -1.01
N MET A 65 6.20 -4.78 -0.14
CA MET A 65 6.71 -3.74 0.75
C MET A 65 7.82 -4.26 1.67
N LYS A 66 7.71 -5.49 2.18
CA LYS A 66 8.77 -6.13 2.99
C LYS A 66 10.07 -6.39 2.21
N LYS A 67 10.01 -6.54 0.88
CA LYS A 67 11.20 -6.68 0.02
C LYS A 67 11.89 -5.34 -0.22
N LYS A 68 11.10 -4.26 -0.32
CA LYS A 68 11.61 -2.92 -0.66
C LYS A 68 12.04 -2.13 0.56
N PHE A 69 11.30 -2.23 1.66
CA PHE A 69 11.55 -1.47 2.89
C PHE A 69 12.36 -2.26 3.91
N LYS A 70 13.15 -1.54 4.71
CA LYS A 70 14.01 -2.15 5.73
C LYS A 70 13.26 -2.34 7.05
N LYS A 71 13.64 -3.39 7.78
CA LYS A 71 13.16 -3.60 9.15
C LYS A 71 13.76 -2.56 10.09
N LYS A 72 12.91 -2.02 10.96
CA LYS A 72 13.23 -1.13 12.07
C LYS A 72 14.07 -1.91 13.07
N GLY A 73 15.37 -1.62 13.13
CA GLY A 73 16.30 -2.37 13.99
C GLY A 73 17.42 -3.09 13.25
N GLU A 74 17.48 -3.05 11.92
CA GLU A 74 18.69 -3.40 11.17
C GLU A 74 19.74 -2.27 11.30
N TRP A 75 19.97 -1.82 12.53
CA TRP A 75 21.18 -1.09 12.89
C TRP A 75 22.29 -2.12 12.82
N VAL A 76 23.12 -1.95 11.79
CA VAL A 76 24.37 -2.66 11.59
C VAL A 76 25.10 -2.71 12.93
N VAL A 77 25.12 -3.89 13.54
CA VAL A 77 25.96 -4.15 14.71
C VAL A 77 27.39 -4.09 14.20
N TYR A 78 27.98 -2.90 14.19
CA TYR A 78 29.43 -2.77 14.15
C TYR A 78 29.94 -3.41 15.43
N ARG A 79 30.26 -4.70 15.35
CA ARG A 79 31.09 -5.38 16.34
C ARG A 79 32.41 -4.63 16.39
N PHE A 80 32.50 -3.64 17.27
CA PHE A 80 33.77 -3.14 17.75
C PHE A 80 34.48 -4.31 18.42
N TYR A 81 35.40 -4.94 17.70
CA TYR A 81 36.40 -5.83 18.30
C TYR A 81 37.33 -4.94 19.13
N PHE A 82 36.96 -4.69 20.37
CA PHE A 82 37.87 -4.17 21.37
C PHE A 82 38.58 -5.38 21.98
N VAL A 83 39.74 -5.74 21.41
CA VAL A 83 40.66 -6.70 22.03
C VAL A 83 41.60 -5.88 22.91
N ILE A 84 41.49 -6.11 24.23
CA ILE A 84 42.43 -5.68 25.27
C ILE A 84 43.49 -6.77 25.40
#